data_AF-A0A9E7ESX2-F1
#
_entry.id   AF-A0A9E7ESX2-F1
#
_cell.length_a   1.000
_cell.length_b   1.000
_cell.length_c   1.000
_cell.angle_alpha   90.00
_cell.angle_beta   90.00
_cell.angle_gamma   90.00
#
_symmetry.space_group_name_H-M   'P 1'
#
loop_
_entity.id
_entity.type
_entity.pdbx_description
1 polymer ?
#
loop_
_entity_poly.entity_id
_entity_poly.type
_entity_poly.pdbx_seq_one_letter_code
_entity_poly.pdbx_strand_id
1 'polypeptide(L)'
;MAVPSSSSGEDGPLPPPSPCPICLEPIDQEAYLDRCFHAFCYRCISQWIRYVDSKNIQSMTSIKCPLCKIENFSIVHDFNGKSFRRHYVNQDFEKRHLSDAHDFRMKFYVSQIDHANDMINVEQYWKRRKYFQKNIWIQDWLKREVQTLTQDKDVDIIVHHINGVAETFFRRQQREDNKAMAEQKRTEFRTLLSEAARPFLAGFTERFIDELELFLVSGLNMEAYDRLCLQRMGELSSGEASADDRNRIEFRRRPRRAVRRHIKCHHPRDNEMNGHGSILRFRFARRLLYAYDTHPLRAIPLRVRSPPLLTSASLAATVPGGFSSFPYAFNRMVLPNDIDLLNPPAELEKRRHKLKRLVQSPNSFFMDVKCQGCFNITTVFSHSQTVVVCGNCQTVLCQPTGGRARLTEGCSFRRKGD
;
A
#
# COMPACT_ATOMS: atom_id res chain seq x y z
N MET A 1 -35.84 30.75 22.44
CA MET A 1 -36.15 31.29 21.10
C MET A 1 -36.61 30.13 20.24
N ALA A 2 -37.85 30.21 19.77
CA ALA A 2 -38.59 29.14 19.13
C ALA A 2 -38.09 28.88 17.70
N VAL A 3 -38.09 27.60 17.31
CA VAL A 3 -37.95 27.15 15.91
C VAL A 3 -39.27 27.45 15.19
N PRO A 4 -39.28 28.16 14.05
CA PRO A 4 -40.51 28.34 13.30
C PRO A 4 -40.77 27.11 12.42
N SER A 5 -42.02 26.68 12.48
CA SER A 5 -42.66 25.59 11.75
C SER A 5 -42.65 25.85 10.24
N SER A 6 -42.23 24.86 9.45
CA SER A 6 -42.30 24.89 7.99
C SER A 6 -43.76 24.75 7.53
N SER A 7 -44.33 25.83 7.03
CA SER A 7 -45.60 25.84 6.31
C SER A 7 -45.42 25.30 4.88
N SER A 8 -46.25 24.34 4.54
CA SER A 8 -46.58 23.90 3.17
C SER A 8 -47.02 25.07 2.30
N GLY A 9 -46.44 25.22 1.10
CA GLY A 9 -46.88 26.20 0.12
C GLY A 9 -46.07 26.17 -1.19
N GLU A 10 -46.73 25.68 -2.23
CA GLU A 10 -46.57 26.04 -3.65
C GLU A 10 -45.39 25.45 -4.46
N ASP A 11 -45.67 24.33 -5.15
CA ASP A 11 -44.97 23.84 -6.32
C ASP A 11 -45.15 24.81 -7.51
N GLY A 12 -44.33 25.87 -7.55
CA GLY A 12 -44.02 26.57 -8.80
C GLY A 12 -43.01 25.75 -9.63
N PRO A 13 -42.98 25.87 -10.97
CA PRO A 13 -41.97 25.20 -11.78
C PRO A 13 -40.59 25.66 -11.31
N LEU A 14 -39.77 24.72 -10.84
CA LEU A 14 -38.37 24.98 -10.50
C LEU A 14 -37.72 25.69 -11.70
N PRO A 15 -36.92 26.76 -11.47
CA PRO A 15 -36.22 27.43 -12.55
C PRO A 15 -35.39 26.39 -13.33
N PRO A 16 -35.33 26.49 -14.68
CA PRO A 16 -34.59 25.53 -15.48
C PRO A 16 -33.15 25.46 -14.96
N PRO A 17 -32.60 24.25 -14.79
CA PRO A 17 -31.23 24.09 -14.28
C PRO A 17 -30.29 24.90 -15.15
N SER A 18 -29.47 25.73 -14.53
CA SER A 18 -28.53 26.59 -15.26
C SER A 18 -27.62 25.72 -16.14
N PRO A 19 -27.43 26.05 -17.42
CA PRO A 19 -26.61 25.25 -18.32
C PRO A 19 -25.15 25.26 -17.84
N CYS A 20 -24.40 24.22 -18.20
CA CYS A 20 -23.00 24.12 -17.88
C CYS A 20 -22.22 25.28 -18.54
N PRO A 21 -21.44 26.06 -17.79
CA PRO A 21 -20.70 27.19 -18.36
C PRO A 21 -19.57 26.82 -19.34
N ILE A 22 -19.24 25.53 -19.46
CA ILE A 22 -18.17 25.04 -20.33
C ILE A 22 -18.75 24.51 -21.66
N CYS A 23 -19.76 23.62 -21.60
CA CYS A 23 -20.36 23.03 -22.80
C CYS A 23 -21.66 23.69 -23.23
N LEU A 24 -22.22 24.60 -22.43
CA LEU A 24 -23.48 25.32 -22.65
C LEU A 24 -24.74 24.44 -22.72
N GLU A 25 -24.60 23.13 -22.52
CA GLU A 25 -25.68 22.14 -22.42
C GLU A 25 -26.17 21.99 -20.98
N PRO A 26 -27.33 21.33 -20.74
CA PRO A 26 -27.74 20.91 -19.41
C PRO A 26 -26.62 20.15 -18.68
N ILE A 27 -26.50 20.36 -17.38
CA ILE A 27 -25.42 19.75 -16.60
C ILE A 27 -25.62 18.22 -16.54
N ASP A 28 -24.70 17.48 -17.17
CA ASP A 28 -24.57 16.03 -17.06
C ASP A 28 -23.52 15.68 -15.99
N GLN A 29 -23.91 14.87 -15.01
CA GLN A 29 -23.11 14.54 -13.82
C GLN A 29 -22.63 15.79 -13.08
N GLU A 30 -23.50 16.38 -12.25
CA GLU A 30 -23.20 17.60 -11.49
C GLU A 30 -21.90 17.48 -10.68
N ALA A 31 -21.01 18.45 -10.91
CA ALA A 31 -19.77 18.60 -10.20
C ALA A 31 -19.58 20.05 -9.74
N TYR A 32 -19.07 20.20 -8.53
CA TYR A 32 -18.88 21.46 -7.84
C TYR A 32 -17.40 21.68 -7.53
N LEU A 33 -16.91 22.90 -7.67
CA LEU A 33 -15.60 23.26 -7.15
C LEU A 33 -15.67 23.53 -5.63
N ASP A 34 -14.66 23.12 -4.88
CA ASP A 34 -14.72 23.04 -3.42
C ASP A 34 -14.78 24.37 -2.64
N ARG A 35 -14.25 25.47 -3.18
CA ARG A 35 -14.29 26.78 -2.52
C ARG A 35 -15.42 27.67 -3.02
N CYS A 36 -15.72 27.63 -4.31
CA CYS A 36 -16.71 28.53 -4.91
C CYS A 36 -18.06 27.87 -5.20
N PHE A 37 -18.17 26.54 -5.09
CA PHE A 37 -19.40 25.77 -5.32
C PHE A 37 -20.11 26.04 -6.66
N HIS A 38 -19.40 26.58 -7.65
CA HIS A 38 -19.93 26.70 -9.00
C HIS A 38 -20.07 25.31 -9.64
N ALA A 39 -21.20 25.09 -10.29
CA ALA A 39 -21.59 23.82 -10.89
C ALA A 39 -21.13 23.72 -12.36
N PHE A 40 -20.67 22.53 -12.75
CA PHE A 40 -20.28 22.16 -14.10
C PHE A 40 -20.62 20.68 -14.35
N CYS A 41 -20.60 20.24 -15.61
CA CYS A 41 -20.51 18.80 -15.89
C CYS A 41 -19.18 18.25 -15.38
N TYR A 42 -19.18 17.11 -14.71
CA TYR A 42 -17.97 16.47 -14.19
C TYR A 42 -16.89 16.29 -15.26
N ARG A 43 -17.31 15.85 -16.46
CA ARG A 43 -16.41 15.68 -17.61
C ARG A 43 -15.80 17.00 -18.07
N CYS A 44 -16.59 18.06 -18.15
CA CYS A 44 -16.15 19.37 -18.62
C CYS A 44 -15.11 20.00 -17.67
N ILE A 45 -15.39 20.03 -16.37
CA ILE A 45 -14.45 20.61 -15.40
C ILE A 45 -13.18 19.76 -15.25
N SER A 46 -13.30 18.42 -15.39
CA SER A 46 -12.14 17.53 -15.39
C SER A 46 -11.24 17.74 -16.60
N GLN A 47 -11.82 17.92 -17.80
CA GLN A 47 -11.05 18.24 -19.02
C GLN A 47 -10.38 19.60 -18.92
N TRP A 48 -11.07 20.60 -18.37
CA TRP A 48 -10.49 21.92 -18.10
C TRP A 48 -9.24 21.84 -17.23
N ILE A 49 -9.29 21.10 -16.11
CA ILE A 49 -8.14 20.92 -15.23
C ILE A 49 -6.98 20.25 -15.98
N ARG A 50 -7.24 19.17 -16.72
CA ARG A 50 -6.20 18.49 -17.53
C ARG A 50 -5.57 19.42 -18.57
N TYR A 51 -6.37 20.26 -19.22
CA TYR A 51 -5.87 21.24 -20.18
C TYR A 51 -4.98 22.28 -19.50
N VAL A 52 -5.41 22.85 -18.38
CA VAL A 52 -4.62 23.85 -17.64
C VAL A 52 -3.33 23.26 -17.10
N ASP A 53 -3.38 22.04 -16.56
CA ASP A 53 -2.20 21.32 -16.08
C ASP A 53 -1.22 21.02 -17.22
N SER A 54 -1.71 20.66 -18.40
CA SER A 54 -0.86 20.41 -19.59
C SER A 54 -0.11 21.65 -20.10
N LYS A 55 -0.57 22.85 -19.74
CA LYS A 55 0.07 24.12 -20.09
C LYS A 55 1.08 24.58 -19.04
N ASN A 56 1.12 23.93 -17.88
CA ASN A 56 2.02 24.28 -16.79
C ASN A 56 3.23 23.34 -16.76
N ILE A 57 4.43 23.90 -16.59
CA ILE A 57 5.68 23.12 -16.54
C ILE A 57 5.79 22.35 -15.20
N GLN A 58 5.07 22.82 -14.18
CA GLN A 58 5.01 22.20 -12.86
C GLN A 58 3.57 21.74 -12.56
N SER A 59 3.48 20.53 -12.01
CA SER A 59 2.24 19.93 -11.54
C SER A 59 1.54 20.83 -10.52
N MET A 60 0.30 21.23 -10.83
CA MET A 60 -0.44 22.22 -10.04
C MET A 60 -1.19 21.59 -8.88
N THR A 61 -1.09 22.15 -7.66
CA THR A 61 -1.87 21.72 -6.48
C THR A 61 -3.24 22.40 -6.34
N SER A 62 -3.56 23.34 -7.22
CA SER A 62 -4.80 24.12 -7.19
C SER A 62 -5.18 24.59 -8.60
N ILE A 63 -6.48 24.75 -8.86
CA ILE A 63 -7.02 25.25 -10.13
C ILE A 63 -7.87 26.50 -9.92
N LYS A 64 -7.81 27.45 -10.85
CA LYS A 64 -8.72 28.61 -10.88
C LYS A 64 -10.07 28.24 -11.52
N CYS A 65 -11.16 28.61 -10.86
CA CYS A 65 -12.50 28.42 -11.37
C CYS A 65 -12.68 29.14 -12.73
N PRO A 66 -13.25 28.50 -13.76
CA PRO A 66 -13.52 29.16 -15.05
C PRO A 66 -14.39 30.41 -14.93
N LEU A 67 -15.35 30.40 -14.01
CA LEU A 67 -16.33 31.47 -13.78
C LEU A 67 -15.76 32.62 -12.94
N CYS A 68 -15.44 32.36 -11.67
CA CYS A 68 -15.09 33.42 -10.72
C CYS A 68 -13.59 33.57 -10.44
N LYS A 69 -12.75 32.74 -11.07
CA LYS A 69 -11.29 32.73 -10.91
C LYS A 69 -10.76 32.43 -9.50
N ILE A 70 -11.64 32.11 -8.54
CA ILE A 70 -11.25 31.63 -7.20
C ILE A 70 -10.44 30.33 -7.33
N GLU A 71 -9.41 30.18 -6.50
CA GLU A 71 -8.59 28.96 -6.43
C GLU A 71 -9.33 27.85 -5.69
N ASN A 72 -9.27 26.65 -6.25
CA ASN A 72 -9.94 25.45 -5.75
C ASN A 72 -8.94 24.31 -5.72
N PHE A 73 -9.08 23.41 -4.74
CA PHE A 73 -8.14 22.32 -4.50
C PHE A 73 -8.76 20.98 -4.89
N SER A 74 -10.08 20.93 -5.04
CA SER A 74 -10.80 19.71 -5.40
C SER A 74 -12.12 19.97 -6.12
N ILE A 75 -12.58 18.93 -6.81
CA ILE A 75 -13.90 18.81 -7.42
C ILE A 75 -14.74 17.86 -6.56
N VAL A 76 -15.93 18.28 -6.16
CA VAL A 76 -16.92 17.44 -5.49
C VAL A 76 -17.94 16.97 -6.53
N HIS A 77 -18.18 15.66 -6.64
CA HIS A 77 -19.12 15.08 -7.61
C HIS A 77 -19.79 13.81 -7.05
N ASP A 78 -20.67 13.17 -7.82
CA ASP A 78 -21.42 11.95 -7.45
C ASP A 78 -22.18 12.08 -6.12
N PHE A 79 -22.83 13.23 -5.89
CA PHE A 79 -23.63 13.42 -4.69
C PHE A 79 -24.95 12.65 -4.80
N ASN A 80 -25.20 11.73 -3.87
CA ASN A 80 -26.42 10.91 -3.82
C ASN A 80 -27.33 11.24 -2.61
N GLY A 81 -27.21 12.45 -2.06
CA GLY A 81 -27.94 12.88 -0.86
C GLY A 81 -27.32 12.43 0.47
N LYS A 82 -26.51 11.36 0.48
CA LYS A 82 -25.87 10.79 1.69
C LYS A 82 -24.35 10.80 1.65
N SER A 83 -23.76 10.86 0.46
CA SER A 83 -22.32 10.82 0.23
C SER A 83 -21.97 11.59 -1.03
N PHE A 84 -20.72 12.05 -1.12
CA PHE A 84 -20.13 12.66 -2.31
C PHE A 84 -18.73 12.09 -2.52
N ARG A 85 -18.23 12.18 -3.74
CA ARG A 85 -16.82 11.94 -4.07
C ARG A 85 -16.08 13.26 -4.19
N ARG A 86 -14.82 13.29 -3.77
CA ARG A 86 -13.95 14.46 -3.89
C ARG A 86 -12.69 14.11 -4.65
N HIS A 87 -12.39 14.88 -5.68
CA HIS A 87 -11.23 14.72 -6.54
C HIS A 87 -10.29 15.91 -6.36
N TYR A 88 -9.14 15.71 -5.72
CA TYR A 88 -8.12 16.75 -5.56
C TYR A 88 -7.32 17.01 -6.84
N VAL A 89 -7.11 18.29 -7.16
CA VAL A 89 -6.25 18.75 -8.25
C VAL A 89 -4.81 18.30 -7.90
N ASN A 90 -4.18 17.51 -8.78
CA ASN A 90 -2.89 16.78 -8.60
C ASN A 90 -2.95 15.32 -8.11
N GLN A 91 -4.13 14.73 -7.93
CA GLN A 91 -4.22 13.26 -7.82
C GLN A 91 -4.42 12.67 -9.22
N ASP A 92 -3.32 12.35 -9.90
CA ASP A 92 -3.32 11.70 -11.22
C ASP A 92 -4.30 10.53 -11.27
N PHE A 93 -5.16 10.53 -12.29
CA PHE A 93 -6.06 9.40 -12.62
C PHE A 93 -5.30 8.07 -12.73
N GLU A 94 -4.03 8.09 -13.15
CA GLU A 94 -3.17 6.90 -13.27
C GLU A 94 -2.70 6.36 -11.91
N LYS A 95 -2.73 7.16 -10.83
CA LYS A 95 -2.30 6.72 -9.50
C LYS A 95 -3.43 6.12 -8.65
N ARG A 96 -4.70 6.28 -9.04
CA ARG A 96 -5.88 5.72 -8.33
C ARG A 96 -6.29 4.32 -8.79
N HIS A 97 -5.73 3.79 -9.88
CA HIS A 97 -5.97 2.40 -10.23
C HIS A 97 -5.26 1.50 -9.20
N LEU A 98 -5.99 1.11 -8.16
CA LEU A 98 -5.51 0.19 -7.13
C LEU A 98 -5.34 -1.20 -7.74
N SER A 99 -6.41 -1.73 -8.35
CA SER A 99 -6.42 -2.90 -9.24
C SER A 99 -7.83 -3.14 -9.78
N ASP A 100 -7.98 -3.96 -10.81
CA ASP A 100 -9.28 -4.43 -11.32
C ASP A 100 -10.19 -5.01 -10.21
N ALA A 101 -9.60 -5.66 -9.20
CA ALA A 101 -10.31 -6.16 -8.02
C ALA A 101 -10.97 -5.05 -7.16
N HIS A 102 -10.33 -3.88 -7.03
CA HIS A 102 -10.90 -2.76 -6.27
C HIS A 102 -12.05 -2.10 -7.02
N ASP A 103 -11.95 -2.02 -8.35
CA ASP A 103 -13.03 -1.52 -9.22
C ASP A 103 -14.25 -2.44 -9.16
N PHE A 104 -14.03 -3.77 -9.19
CA PHE A 104 -15.08 -4.75 -8.99
C PHE A 104 -15.78 -4.57 -7.63
N ARG A 105 -15.02 -4.45 -6.54
CA ARG A 105 -15.59 -4.23 -5.20
C ARG A 105 -16.33 -2.90 -5.12
N MET A 106 -15.81 -1.82 -5.73
CA MET A 106 -16.50 -0.53 -5.78
C MET A 106 -17.87 -0.65 -6.48
N LYS A 107 -17.92 -1.32 -7.62
CA LYS A 107 -19.20 -1.60 -8.31
C LYS A 107 -20.16 -2.37 -7.42
N PHE A 108 -19.65 -3.34 -6.68
CA PHE A 108 -20.44 -4.07 -5.69
C PHE A 108 -21.04 -3.12 -4.63
N TYR A 109 -20.26 -2.22 -4.02
CA TYR A 109 -20.75 -1.23 -3.02
C TYR A 109 -21.70 -0.17 -3.56
N VAL A 110 -21.77 0.02 -4.88
CA VAL A 110 -22.73 0.95 -5.51
C VAL A 110 -23.98 0.20 -5.98
N SER A 111 -23.88 -1.09 -6.31
CA SER A 111 -25.01 -1.90 -6.76
C SER A 111 -26.05 -2.10 -5.65
N GLN A 112 -27.34 -1.90 -5.90
CA GLN A 112 -28.41 -2.05 -4.88
C GLN A 112 -28.78 -3.52 -4.64
N ILE A 113 -27.81 -4.33 -4.21
CA ILE A 113 -28.01 -5.77 -3.94
C ILE A 113 -28.57 -5.92 -2.53
N ASP A 114 -29.74 -6.55 -2.42
CA ASP A 114 -30.37 -6.86 -1.14
C ASP A 114 -29.75 -8.10 -0.51
N HIS A 115 -29.28 -7.96 0.74
CA HIS A 115 -28.59 -9.00 1.51
C HIS A 115 -29.54 -9.91 2.32
N ALA A 116 -30.87 -9.76 2.13
CA ALA A 116 -31.89 -10.41 2.96
C ALA A 116 -31.72 -11.93 3.13
N ASN A 117 -31.25 -12.66 2.11
CA ASN A 117 -31.17 -14.13 2.15
C ASN A 117 -30.01 -14.66 3.03
N ASP A 118 -29.01 -13.84 3.33
CA ASP A 118 -27.85 -14.25 4.12
C ASP A 118 -28.02 -14.01 5.63
N MET A 119 -29.07 -13.29 6.02
CA MET A 119 -29.35 -12.88 7.40
C MET A 119 -29.52 -14.08 8.35
N ILE A 120 -30.02 -15.22 7.85
CA ILE A 120 -30.14 -16.48 8.60
C ILE A 120 -28.77 -17.04 9.03
N ASN A 121 -27.75 -16.91 8.18
CA ASN A 121 -26.40 -17.37 8.50
C ASN A 121 -25.72 -16.47 9.53
N VAL A 122 -26.00 -15.16 9.47
CA VAL A 122 -25.52 -14.16 10.43
C VAL A 122 -26.05 -14.46 11.82
N GLU A 123 -27.36 -14.67 11.97
CA GLU A 123 -27.93 -15.02 13.28
C GLU A 123 -27.32 -16.30 13.87
N GLN A 124 -27.14 -17.33 13.05
CA GLN A 124 -26.55 -18.59 13.49
C GLN A 124 -25.08 -18.45 13.91
N TYR A 125 -24.33 -17.55 13.26
CA TYR A 125 -22.94 -17.27 13.61
C TYR A 125 -22.81 -16.67 15.01
N TRP A 126 -23.65 -15.67 15.32
CA TRP A 126 -23.71 -15.04 16.63
C TRP A 126 -24.21 -16.01 17.71
N LYS A 127 -25.28 -16.78 17.43
CA LYS A 127 -25.82 -17.81 18.34
C LYS A 127 -24.79 -18.92 18.65
N ARG A 128 -23.99 -19.34 17.67
CA ARG A 128 -22.97 -20.39 17.82
C ARG A 128 -21.61 -19.87 18.33
N ARG A 129 -21.50 -18.59 18.67
CA ARG A 129 -20.27 -17.93 19.15
C ARG A 129 -19.05 -18.17 18.24
N LYS A 130 -19.27 -18.22 16.92
CA LYS A 130 -18.20 -18.52 15.95
C LYS A 130 -17.15 -17.40 15.84
N TYR A 131 -17.45 -16.20 16.32
CA TYR A 131 -16.52 -15.07 16.40
C TYR A 131 -15.29 -15.30 17.30
N PHE A 132 -15.26 -16.38 18.09
CA PHE A 132 -14.02 -16.80 18.76
C PHE A 132 -12.99 -17.42 17.82
N GLN A 133 -13.39 -17.84 16.62
CA GLN A 133 -12.46 -18.34 15.62
C GLN A 133 -11.76 -17.17 14.97
N LYS A 134 -10.43 -17.06 15.19
CA LYS A 134 -9.61 -16.06 14.52
C LYS A 134 -9.73 -16.23 13.00
N ASN A 135 -10.22 -15.21 12.32
CA ASN A 135 -10.13 -15.11 10.88
C ASN A 135 -8.82 -14.40 10.50
N ILE A 136 -7.86 -15.15 9.98
CA ILE A 136 -6.55 -14.61 9.58
C ILE A 136 -6.64 -13.62 8.41
N TRP A 137 -7.75 -13.65 7.66
CA TRP A 137 -7.95 -12.83 6.47
C TRP A 137 -8.63 -11.49 6.77
N ILE A 138 -9.08 -11.25 8.00
CA ILE A 138 -9.81 -10.02 8.35
C ILE A 138 -8.99 -8.77 8.08
N GLN A 139 -7.68 -8.82 8.34
CA GLN A 139 -6.78 -7.69 8.11
C GLN A 139 -6.64 -7.34 6.63
N ASP A 140 -6.35 -8.35 5.80
CA ASP A 140 -6.20 -8.17 4.35
C ASP A 140 -7.53 -7.74 3.70
N TRP A 141 -8.63 -8.32 4.17
CA TRP A 141 -9.97 -7.94 3.74
C TRP A 141 -10.25 -6.47 4.10
N LEU A 142 -10.09 -6.07 5.38
CA LEU A 142 -10.30 -4.68 5.81
C LEU A 142 -9.43 -3.71 5.00
N LYS A 143 -8.17 -4.06 4.75
CA LYS A 143 -7.27 -3.25 3.94
C LYS A 143 -7.83 -3.02 2.54
N ARG A 144 -8.19 -4.09 1.83
CA ARG A 144 -8.76 -3.98 0.48
C ARG A 144 -10.04 -3.15 0.46
N GLU A 145 -10.95 -3.41 1.39
CA GLU A 145 -12.27 -2.77 1.39
C GLU A 145 -12.17 -1.29 1.75
N VAL A 146 -11.33 -0.92 2.72
CA VAL A 146 -11.07 0.48 3.05
C VAL A 146 -10.39 1.18 1.87
N GLN A 147 -9.39 0.56 1.24
CA GLN A 147 -8.76 1.10 0.02
C GLN A 147 -9.78 1.30 -1.11
N THR A 148 -10.69 0.33 -1.30
CA THR A 148 -11.80 0.46 -2.26
C THR A 148 -12.66 1.67 -1.92
N LEU A 149 -13.13 1.82 -0.68
CA LEU A 149 -14.10 2.85 -0.33
C LEU A 149 -13.50 4.26 -0.26
N THR A 150 -12.26 4.39 0.21
CA THR A 150 -11.57 5.69 0.30
C THR A 150 -10.86 6.08 -1.00
N GLN A 151 -10.57 5.09 -1.87
CA GLN A 151 -9.71 5.26 -3.05
C GLN A 151 -8.28 5.72 -2.71
N ASP A 152 -7.84 5.46 -1.48
CA ASP A 152 -6.50 5.76 -0.98
C ASP A 152 -5.65 4.49 -0.85
N LYS A 153 -4.35 4.60 -1.13
CA LYS A 153 -3.38 3.49 -0.98
C LYS A 153 -2.98 3.27 0.47
N ASP A 154 -2.80 4.36 1.20
CA ASP A 154 -2.35 4.37 2.58
C ASP A 154 -3.57 4.41 3.52
N VAL A 155 -3.94 3.23 4.01
CA VAL A 155 -5.10 3.03 4.89
C VAL A 155 -4.73 2.34 6.20
N ASP A 156 -3.45 2.08 6.43
CA ASP A 156 -2.99 1.14 7.45
C ASP A 156 -3.43 1.60 8.86
N ILE A 157 -3.44 2.91 9.11
CA ILE A 157 -3.93 3.49 10.37
C ILE A 157 -5.44 3.23 10.55
N ILE A 158 -6.23 3.45 9.50
CA ILE A 158 -7.68 3.24 9.52
C ILE A 158 -8.00 1.76 9.75
N VAL A 159 -7.32 0.89 9.00
CA VAL A 159 -7.46 -0.58 9.11
C VAL A 159 -7.07 -1.06 10.50
N HIS A 160 -5.96 -0.56 11.05
CA HIS A 160 -5.52 -0.92 12.40
C HIS A 160 -6.51 -0.46 13.46
N HIS A 161 -7.09 0.73 13.32
CA HIS A 161 -8.11 1.24 14.22
C HIS A 161 -9.37 0.35 14.21
N ILE A 162 -9.95 0.11 13.03
CA ILE A 162 -11.17 -0.71 12.88
C ILE A 162 -10.94 -2.14 13.37
N ASN A 163 -9.82 -2.76 12.99
CA ASN A 163 -9.48 -4.10 13.46
C ASN A 163 -9.20 -4.15 14.96
N GLY A 164 -8.53 -3.13 15.51
CA GLY A 164 -8.27 -3.02 16.93
C GLY A 164 -9.57 -2.99 17.74
N VAL A 165 -10.58 -2.27 17.27
CA VAL A 165 -11.92 -2.24 17.87
C VAL A 165 -12.57 -3.63 17.80
N ALA A 166 -12.55 -4.28 16.63
CA ALA A 166 -13.09 -5.63 16.46
C ALA A 166 -12.40 -6.66 17.38
N GLU A 167 -11.07 -6.69 17.40
CA GLU A 167 -10.29 -7.61 18.23
C GLU A 167 -10.50 -7.37 19.73
N THR A 168 -10.59 -6.11 20.14
CA THR A 168 -10.83 -5.75 21.54
C THR A 168 -12.21 -6.22 21.99
N PHE A 169 -13.21 -6.06 21.13
CA PHE A 169 -14.53 -6.64 21.35
C PHE A 169 -14.47 -8.16 21.50
N PHE A 170 -13.84 -8.88 20.56
CA PHE A 170 -13.72 -10.34 20.64
C PHE A 170 -12.96 -10.83 21.88
N ARG A 171 -11.88 -10.14 22.28
CA ARG A 171 -11.11 -10.44 23.50
C ARG A 171 -11.94 -10.23 24.77
N ARG A 172 -12.74 -9.16 24.83
CA ARG A 172 -13.63 -8.90 25.98
C ARG A 172 -14.70 -9.99 26.09
N GLN A 173 -15.32 -10.36 24.97
CA GLN A 173 -16.34 -11.43 24.94
C GLN A 173 -15.81 -12.80 25.33
N GLN A 174 -14.50 -13.05 25.22
CA GLN A 174 -13.87 -14.31 25.66
C GLN A 174 -13.72 -14.40 27.18
N ARG A 175 -13.67 -13.25 27.86
CA ARG A 175 -13.53 -13.17 29.32
C ARG A 175 -14.89 -13.13 30.04
N GLU A 176 -15.92 -12.71 29.33
CA GLU A 176 -17.29 -12.61 29.86
C GLU A 176 -18.11 -13.87 29.50
N ASP A 177 -18.31 -14.76 30.48
CA ASP A 177 -19.25 -15.89 30.42
C ASP A 177 -20.73 -15.46 30.51
N ASN A 178 -21.04 -14.21 30.15
CA ASN A 178 -22.38 -13.66 30.30
C ASN A 178 -23.37 -14.26 29.28
N LYS A 179 -24.55 -14.64 29.79
CA LYS A 179 -25.77 -15.09 29.07
C LYS A 179 -26.43 -13.99 28.22
N ALA A 180 -25.75 -12.86 27.95
CA ALA A 180 -26.30 -11.81 27.09
C ALA A 180 -26.76 -12.41 25.75
N MET A 181 -27.96 -12.01 25.31
CA MET A 181 -28.54 -12.54 24.08
C MET A 181 -27.59 -12.28 22.91
N ALA A 182 -27.46 -13.27 22.01
CA ALA A 182 -26.60 -13.17 20.84
C ALA A 182 -26.88 -11.90 20.01
N GLU A 183 -28.15 -11.47 19.98
CA GLU A 183 -28.59 -10.25 19.32
C GLU A 183 -27.99 -8.99 19.96
N GLN A 184 -27.97 -8.91 21.29
CA GLN A 184 -27.39 -7.77 22.00
C GLN A 184 -25.89 -7.64 21.71
N LYS A 185 -25.16 -8.75 21.67
CA LYS A 185 -23.73 -8.76 21.31
C LYS A 185 -23.50 -8.33 19.87
N ARG A 186 -24.38 -8.74 18.95
CA ARG A 186 -24.35 -8.31 17.56
C ARG A 186 -24.58 -6.81 17.44
N THR A 187 -25.62 -6.28 18.08
CA THR A 187 -25.93 -4.84 18.06
C THR A 187 -24.76 -4.04 18.61
N GLU A 188 -24.20 -4.44 19.76
CA GLU A 188 -23.04 -3.78 20.36
C GLU A 188 -21.83 -3.77 19.42
N PHE A 189 -21.52 -4.91 18.78
CA PHE A 189 -20.44 -4.99 17.80
C PHE A 189 -20.64 -4.05 16.62
N ARG A 190 -21.86 -4.02 16.05
CA ARG A 190 -22.19 -3.13 14.94
C ARG A 190 -22.05 -1.67 15.34
N THR A 191 -22.56 -1.28 16.50
CA THR A 191 -22.44 0.10 17.00
C THR A 191 -20.99 0.53 17.15
N LEU A 192 -20.14 -0.29 17.79
CA LEU A 192 -18.72 0.02 17.97
C LEU A 192 -17.98 0.17 16.65
N LEU A 193 -18.27 -0.69 15.67
CA LEU A 193 -17.65 -0.61 14.35
C LEU A 193 -18.18 0.56 13.52
N SER A 194 -19.48 0.86 13.61
CA SER A 194 -20.07 2.06 12.98
C SER A 194 -19.40 3.32 13.51
N GLU A 195 -19.22 3.44 14.83
CA GLU A 195 -18.56 4.60 15.43
C GLU A 195 -17.10 4.74 14.98
N ALA A 196 -16.36 3.63 14.91
CA ALA A 196 -14.96 3.61 14.47
C ALA A 196 -14.78 3.92 12.97
N ALA A 197 -15.68 3.42 12.12
CA ALA A 197 -15.52 3.49 10.66
C ALA A 197 -16.18 4.73 10.03
N ARG A 198 -17.23 5.28 10.65
CA ARG A 198 -18.02 6.41 10.12
C ARG A 198 -17.22 7.66 9.75
N PRO A 199 -16.20 8.08 10.52
CA PRO A 199 -15.39 9.23 10.14
C PRO A 199 -14.65 9.07 8.81
N PHE A 200 -14.40 7.82 8.37
CA PHE A 200 -13.59 7.50 7.19
C PHE A 200 -14.43 7.05 6.00
N LEU A 201 -15.49 6.26 6.24
CA LEU A 201 -16.27 5.63 5.18
C LEU A 201 -17.57 6.36 4.86
N ALA A 202 -17.95 7.36 5.66
CA ALA A 202 -19.13 8.20 5.47
C ALA A 202 -20.40 7.38 5.14
N GLY A 203 -21.02 7.62 3.97
CA GLY A 203 -22.26 6.95 3.56
C GLY A 203 -22.14 5.45 3.31
N PHE A 204 -20.93 4.91 3.17
CA PHE A 204 -20.70 3.47 2.97
C PHE A 204 -20.61 2.67 4.26
N THR A 205 -20.58 3.33 5.43
CA THR A 205 -20.29 2.70 6.72
C THR A 205 -21.19 1.51 7.04
N GLU A 206 -22.51 1.68 6.94
CA GLU A 206 -23.44 0.61 7.30
C GLU A 206 -23.31 -0.60 6.36
N ARG A 207 -23.17 -0.33 5.06
CA ARG A 207 -22.97 -1.39 4.05
C ARG A 207 -21.64 -2.11 4.22
N PHE A 208 -20.58 -1.38 4.57
CA PHE A 208 -19.28 -1.95 4.90
C PHE A 208 -19.37 -2.91 6.08
N ILE A 209 -20.17 -2.58 7.11
CA ILE A 209 -20.37 -3.44 8.28
C ILE A 209 -21.19 -4.67 7.92
N ASP A 210 -22.22 -4.54 7.08
CA ASP A 210 -22.98 -5.68 6.58
C ASP A 210 -22.07 -6.68 5.84
N GLU A 211 -21.23 -6.16 4.94
CA GLU A 211 -20.26 -6.96 4.20
C GLU A 211 -19.19 -7.60 5.10
N LEU A 212 -18.75 -6.88 6.12
CA LEU A 212 -17.81 -7.44 7.11
C LEU A 212 -18.45 -8.58 7.90
N GLU A 213 -19.71 -8.43 8.35
CA GLU A 213 -20.44 -9.52 9.02
C GLU A 213 -20.57 -10.72 8.08
N LEU A 214 -20.96 -10.52 6.82
CA LEU A 214 -21.10 -11.59 5.84
C LEU A 214 -19.77 -12.30 5.56
N PHE A 215 -18.67 -11.56 5.44
CA PHE A 215 -17.34 -12.12 5.27
C PHE A 215 -16.94 -12.99 6.47
N LEU A 216 -17.13 -12.49 7.70
CA LEU A 216 -16.84 -13.23 8.92
C LEU A 216 -17.69 -14.50 9.06
N VAL A 217 -18.97 -14.43 8.69
CA VAL A 217 -19.91 -15.55 8.71
C VAL A 217 -19.54 -16.62 7.69
N SER A 218 -19.06 -16.21 6.51
CA SER A 218 -18.68 -17.12 5.43
C SER A 218 -17.51 -18.03 5.84
N GLY A 219 -16.56 -17.51 6.63
CA GLY A 219 -15.32 -18.21 6.96
C GLY A 219 -14.46 -18.55 5.74
N LEU A 220 -14.71 -17.88 4.61
CA LEU A 220 -14.02 -18.08 3.35
C LEU A 220 -12.73 -17.25 3.30
N ASN A 221 -11.81 -17.64 2.43
CA ASN A 221 -10.72 -16.75 2.03
C ASN A 221 -11.25 -15.67 1.07
N MET A 222 -10.45 -14.64 0.81
CA MET A 222 -10.85 -13.50 -0.03
C MET A 222 -11.34 -13.93 -1.41
N GLU A 223 -10.59 -14.80 -2.10
CA GLU A 223 -10.95 -15.28 -3.45
C GLU A 223 -12.27 -16.06 -3.50
N ALA A 224 -12.54 -16.90 -2.50
CA ALA A 224 -13.79 -17.65 -2.42
C ALA A 224 -14.97 -16.75 -2.06
N TYR A 225 -14.74 -15.74 -1.22
CA TYR A 225 -15.77 -14.74 -0.91
C TYR A 225 -16.10 -13.88 -2.14
N ASP A 226 -15.09 -13.45 -2.89
CA ASP A 226 -15.30 -12.64 -4.11
C ASP A 226 -16.10 -13.41 -5.18
N ARG A 227 -15.87 -14.72 -5.33
CA ARG A 227 -16.70 -15.58 -6.20
C ARG A 227 -18.16 -15.63 -5.76
N LEU A 228 -18.42 -15.63 -4.46
CA LEU A 228 -19.76 -15.61 -3.91
C LEU A 228 -20.43 -14.24 -4.09
N CYS A 229 -19.67 -13.14 -4.00
CA CYS A 229 -20.16 -11.81 -4.39
C CYS A 229 -20.50 -11.74 -5.89
N LEU A 230 -19.65 -12.33 -6.76
CA LEU A 230 -19.90 -12.40 -8.21
C LEU A 230 -21.17 -13.18 -8.53
N GLN A 231 -21.37 -14.33 -7.88
CA GLN A 231 -22.58 -15.14 -8.05
C GLN A 231 -23.84 -14.33 -7.69
N ARG A 232 -23.83 -13.61 -6.56
CA ARG A 232 -24.94 -12.74 -6.15
C ARG A 232 -25.22 -11.61 -7.16
N MET A 233 -24.18 -11.04 -7.78
CA MET A 233 -24.34 -10.05 -8.84
C MET A 233 -24.92 -10.67 -10.12
N GLY A 234 -24.53 -11.90 -10.46
CA GLY A 234 -25.00 -12.64 -11.62
C GLY A 234 -26.47 -13.09 -11.52
N GLU A 235 -26.90 -13.51 -10.33
CA GLU A 235 -28.29 -13.95 -10.07
C GLU A 235 -29.33 -12.82 -10.30
N LEU A 236 -28.94 -11.55 -10.13
CA LEU A 236 -29.77 -10.38 -10.48
C LEU A 236 -29.86 -10.10 -11.98
N SER A 237 -28.85 -10.53 -12.75
CA SER A 237 -28.84 -10.38 -14.22
C SER A 237 -29.64 -11.48 -14.92
N SER A 238 -29.92 -12.60 -14.22
CA SER A 238 -30.71 -13.74 -14.71
C SER A 238 -32.14 -13.80 -14.14
N GLY A 239 -32.65 -12.68 -13.61
CA GLY A 239 -33.99 -12.56 -13.00
C GLY A 239 -35.18 -12.61 -13.96
N GLU A 240 -35.05 -13.29 -15.11
CA GLU A 240 -36.17 -13.82 -15.91
C GLU A 240 -35.89 -15.29 -16.22
N ALA A 241 -35.91 -16.14 -15.21
CA ALA A 241 -36.05 -17.58 -15.40
C ALA A 241 -36.82 -18.20 -14.24
N SER A 242 -38.03 -18.63 -14.58
CA SER A 242 -38.95 -19.56 -13.92
C SER A 242 -38.50 -20.22 -12.61
N ALA A 243 -39.41 -20.20 -11.64
CA ALA A 243 -39.39 -20.99 -10.43
C ALA A 243 -39.44 -22.50 -10.72
N ASP A 244 -38.29 -23.14 -10.96
CA ASP A 244 -38.14 -24.58 -10.76
C ASP A 244 -36.67 -25.03 -10.71
N ASP A 245 -35.87 -24.53 -9.77
CA ASP A 245 -34.65 -25.26 -9.36
C ASP A 245 -34.18 -24.85 -7.96
N ARG A 246 -34.99 -25.18 -6.94
CA ARG A 246 -34.58 -25.13 -5.54
C ARG A 246 -34.29 -26.53 -5.02
N ASN A 247 -33.17 -27.12 -5.43
CA ASN A 247 -32.42 -27.97 -4.50
C ASN A 247 -30.99 -28.25 -4.96
N ARG A 248 -30.11 -28.41 -3.96
CA ARG A 248 -28.79 -29.07 -4.04
C ARG A 248 -27.57 -28.19 -4.32
N ILE A 249 -27.09 -27.50 -3.28
CA ILE A 249 -25.65 -27.51 -2.95
C ILE A 249 -25.47 -27.59 -1.42
N GLU A 250 -25.41 -28.83 -0.93
CA GLU A 250 -24.92 -29.17 0.41
C GLU A 250 -23.39 -29.32 0.35
N PHE A 251 -22.62 -28.30 0.74
CA PHE A 251 -21.16 -28.46 0.87
C PHE A 251 -20.78 -29.04 2.24
N ARG A 252 -20.37 -30.31 2.18
CA ARG A 252 -19.78 -31.13 3.24
C ARG A 252 -18.76 -30.34 4.09
N ARG A 253 -19.07 -30.19 5.38
CA ARG A 253 -18.07 -29.93 6.42
C ARG A 253 -17.15 -31.15 6.55
N ARG A 254 -15.84 -30.98 6.36
CA ARG A 254 -14.86 -31.96 6.89
C ARG A 254 -14.74 -31.74 8.41
N PRO A 255 -15.06 -32.72 9.26
CA PRO A 255 -14.76 -32.61 10.68
C PRO A 255 -13.26 -32.87 10.91
N ARG A 256 -12.62 -32.00 11.70
CA ARG A 256 -11.34 -32.32 12.36
C ARG A 256 -11.59 -33.50 13.30
N ARG A 257 -10.96 -34.66 13.04
CA ARG A 257 -10.76 -35.69 14.07
C ARG A 257 -9.27 -35.90 14.27
N ALA A 258 -8.84 -35.69 15.51
CA ALA A 258 -7.58 -36.19 16.02
C ALA A 258 -7.63 -37.72 16.02
N VAL A 259 -6.66 -38.37 15.40
CA VAL A 259 -6.32 -39.78 15.65
C VAL A 259 -4.80 -39.92 15.60
N ARG A 260 -4.21 -40.12 16.78
CA ARG A 260 -2.91 -40.79 16.95
C ARG A 260 -3.01 -42.18 16.33
N ARG A 261 -2.05 -42.57 15.48
CA ARG A 261 -1.39 -43.90 15.51
C ARG A 261 -0.26 -43.95 14.48
N HIS A 262 0.86 -44.52 14.94
CA HIS A 262 2.02 -44.92 14.15
C HIS A 262 1.64 -45.78 12.94
N ILE A 263 2.46 -45.76 11.89
CA ILE A 263 3.29 -46.91 11.45
C ILE A 263 4.01 -46.60 10.13
N LYS A 264 5.32 -46.86 10.16
CA LYS A 264 6.30 -47.27 9.13
C LYS A 264 6.38 -46.53 7.79
N CYS A 265 7.54 -45.88 7.64
CA CYS A 265 8.24 -45.66 6.39
C CYS A 265 8.60 -47.01 5.73
N HIS A 266 8.32 -47.16 4.45
CA HIS A 266 9.00 -48.11 3.56
C HIS A 266 9.33 -47.39 2.24
N HIS A 267 10.62 -47.39 1.91
CA HIS A 267 11.18 -47.07 0.60
C HIS A 267 11.14 -48.32 -0.29
N PRO A 268 10.97 -48.17 -1.61
CA PRO A 268 11.96 -48.75 -2.56
C PRO A 268 12.26 -47.75 -3.72
N ARG A 269 13.51 -47.36 -3.98
CA ARG A 269 14.56 -48.00 -4.82
C ARG A 269 14.14 -48.38 -6.26
N ASP A 270 14.62 -47.54 -7.19
CA ASP A 270 15.31 -47.77 -8.48
C ASP A 270 14.90 -48.96 -9.37
N ASN A 271 14.53 -48.65 -10.63
CA ASN A 271 15.14 -49.29 -11.81
C ASN A 271 14.91 -48.50 -13.12
N GLU A 272 15.95 -48.49 -13.96
CA GLU A 272 16.05 -47.81 -15.26
C GLU A 272 15.45 -48.61 -16.44
N MET A 273 15.18 -47.87 -17.54
CA MET A 273 15.58 -48.11 -18.95
C MET A 273 14.48 -48.07 -20.04
N ASN A 274 14.72 -47.11 -20.95
CA ASN A 274 14.63 -47.14 -22.43
C ASN A 274 13.29 -47.18 -23.20
N GLY A 275 13.07 -46.12 -23.99
CA GLY A 275 13.16 -46.24 -25.47
C GLY A 275 11.95 -45.85 -26.33
N HIS A 276 12.14 -44.83 -27.20
CA HIS A 276 11.52 -44.55 -28.52
C HIS A 276 9.97 -44.39 -28.61
N GLY A 277 9.34 -43.44 -29.31
CA GLY A 277 9.67 -42.46 -30.35
C GLY A 277 8.46 -42.29 -31.29
N SER A 278 8.15 -41.06 -31.75
CA SER A 278 7.24 -40.58 -32.87
C SER A 278 6.26 -39.48 -32.40
N ILE A 279 6.33 -38.19 -32.79
CA ILE A 279 6.27 -37.45 -34.08
C ILE A 279 4.88 -37.42 -34.72
N LEU A 280 4.21 -36.25 -34.65
CA LEU A 280 3.39 -35.56 -35.69
C LEU A 280 2.85 -34.23 -35.09
N ARG A 281 3.53 -33.09 -35.26
CA ARG A 281 3.29 -32.04 -36.29
C ARG A 281 1.82 -31.60 -36.46
N PHE A 282 1.52 -30.34 -36.11
CA PHE A 282 0.94 -29.37 -37.05
C PHE A 282 1.40 -27.93 -36.72
N ARG A 283 1.78 -27.21 -37.78
CA ARG A 283 2.25 -25.82 -37.86
C ARG A 283 1.12 -24.96 -38.43
N PHE A 284 1.05 -23.68 -38.03
CA PHE A 284 0.93 -22.47 -38.87
C PHE A 284 0.94 -21.26 -37.90
N ALA A 285 2.03 -20.52 -37.68
CA ALA A 285 2.70 -19.50 -38.52
C ALA A 285 1.80 -18.28 -38.81
N ARG A 286 2.04 -17.13 -38.16
CA ARG A 286 2.81 -15.93 -38.63
C ARG A 286 1.80 -14.82 -39.06
N ARG A 287 2.01 -13.50 -38.97
CA ARG A 287 3.07 -12.54 -38.57
C ARG A 287 2.37 -11.15 -38.68
N LEU A 288 2.68 -10.12 -37.91
CA LEU A 288 3.65 -9.03 -38.19
C LEU A 288 3.57 -8.07 -36.98
N LEU A 289 4.63 -7.89 -36.19
CA LEU A 289 5.75 -6.92 -36.32
C LEU A 289 5.34 -5.44 -36.22
N TYR A 290 5.77 -4.79 -35.13
CA TYR A 290 6.62 -3.59 -35.17
C TYR A 290 7.57 -3.57 -33.96
N ALA A 291 8.79 -3.09 -34.20
CA ALA A 291 9.97 -3.18 -33.35
C ALA A 291 10.34 -1.82 -32.71
N TYR A 292 11.10 -1.85 -31.61
CA TYR A 292 12.12 -0.84 -31.29
C TYR A 292 13.28 -1.49 -30.51
N ASP A 293 14.46 -0.96 -30.78
CA ASP A 293 15.80 -1.54 -30.64
C ASP A 293 16.35 -1.74 -29.22
N THR A 294 17.14 -2.80 -29.05
CA THR A 294 18.12 -2.93 -27.95
C THR A 294 19.47 -3.36 -28.51
N HIS A 295 20.52 -2.57 -28.23
CA HIS A 295 21.91 -2.91 -28.54
C HIS A 295 22.54 -3.78 -27.43
N PRO A 296 23.39 -4.77 -27.76
CA PRO A 296 24.01 -5.66 -26.79
C PRO A 296 25.43 -5.21 -26.42
N LEU A 297 25.81 -5.31 -25.14
CA LEU A 297 27.20 -5.23 -24.71
C LEU A 297 27.70 -6.59 -24.19
N ARG A 298 28.89 -6.92 -24.69
CA ARG A 298 29.66 -8.15 -24.58
C ARG A 298 30.03 -8.51 -23.15
N ALA A 299 30.01 -9.82 -22.86
CA ALA A 299 30.59 -10.43 -21.68
C ALA A 299 32.14 -10.52 -21.80
N ILE A 300 32.84 -10.14 -20.73
CA ILE A 300 34.27 -10.39 -20.51
C ILE A 300 34.40 -11.12 -19.16
N PRO A 301 35.15 -12.25 -19.07
CA PRO A 301 35.21 -13.06 -17.86
C PRO A 301 36.29 -12.53 -16.91
N LEU A 302 35.94 -12.28 -15.64
CA LEU A 302 36.92 -12.00 -14.59
C LEU A 302 37.21 -13.24 -13.75
N ARG A 303 38.45 -13.66 -13.89
CA ARG A 303 39.19 -14.75 -13.25
C ARG A 303 39.38 -14.43 -11.76
N VAL A 304 38.77 -15.21 -10.86
CA VAL A 304 39.03 -15.10 -9.41
C VAL A 304 40.37 -15.78 -9.11
N ARG A 305 41.36 -14.97 -8.68
CA ARG A 305 42.65 -15.43 -8.15
C ARG A 305 42.54 -15.51 -6.62
N SER A 306 42.63 -16.70 -6.05
CA SER A 306 42.92 -16.95 -4.63
C SER A 306 44.40 -16.64 -4.35
N PRO A 307 44.74 -16.08 -3.17
CA PRO A 307 45.89 -16.62 -2.42
C PRO A 307 45.73 -16.49 -0.87
N PRO A 308 46.67 -16.96 -0.04
CA PRO A 308 46.93 -18.36 0.24
C PRO A 308 46.79 -18.71 1.74
N LEU A 309 46.74 -20.01 2.02
CA LEU A 309 46.81 -20.62 3.34
C LEU A 309 48.26 -20.58 3.87
N LEU A 310 48.43 -20.31 5.16
CA LEU A 310 49.61 -20.72 5.92
C LEU A 310 49.20 -21.56 7.14
N THR A 311 49.75 -22.77 7.11
CA THR A 311 49.87 -23.89 8.06
C THR A 311 50.43 -23.44 9.41
N SER A 312 49.81 -23.76 10.56
CA SER A 312 49.81 -25.02 11.34
C SER A 312 50.69 -24.89 12.59
N ALA A 313 50.10 -25.09 13.78
CA ALA A 313 50.77 -25.74 14.90
C ALA A 313 49.72 -26.17 15.95
N SER A 314 49.63 -27.48 16.15
CA SER A 314 48.88 -28.13 17.22
C SER A 314 49.60 -27.97 18.56
N LEU A 315 48.85 -27.75 19.63
CA LEU A 315 49.20 -28.23 20.98
C LEU A 315 47.93 -28.74 21.64
N ALA A 316 47.92 -30.04 21.91
CA ALA A 316 46.92 -30.72 22.71
C ALA A 316 47.20 -30.46 24.20
N ALA A 317 46.16 -30.23 24.98
CA ALA A 317 46.21 -30.38 26.43
C ALA A 317 44.88 -30.96 26.94
N THR A 318 45.04 -31.97 27.78
CA THR A 318 44.07 -32.90 28.35
C THR A 318 43.23 -32.26 29.47
N VAL A 319 41.93 -32.56 29.49
CA VAL A 319 40.83 -32.51 30.52
C VAL A 319 41.28 -32.40 32.01
N PRO A 320 40.50 -31.88 33.01
CA PRO A 320 39.03 -31.95 33.10
C PRO A 320 38.20 -30.88 33.88
N GLY A 321 36.88 -30.91 33.66
CA GLY A 321 35.86 -30.70 34.70
C GLY A 321 35.27 -29.29 34.87
N GLY A 322 33.94 -29.16 34.77
CA GLY A 322 33.21 -28.01 35.31
C GLY A 322 32.00 -27.59 34.48
N PHE A 323 30.81 -27.97 34.95
CA PHE A 323 29.51 -27.47 34.48
C PHE A 323 29.46 -25.93 34.50
N SER A 324 29.09 -25.29 33.39
CA SER A 324 28.01 -24.30 33.33
C SER A 324 27.98 -23.54 32.00
N SER A 325 26.76 -23.34 31.49
CA SER A 325 26.34 -22.38 30.47
C SER A 325 26.97 -22.49 29.08
N PHE A 326 26.25 -23.15 28.17
CA PHE A 326 26.30 -22.81 26.75
C PHE A 326 25.81 -21.36 26.57
N PRO A 327 26.62 -20.41 26.07
CA PRO A 327 26.05 -19.28 25.38
C PRO A 327 25.65 -19.83 24.01
N TYR A 328 24.36 -20.10 23.82
CA TYR A 328 23.81 -20.02 22.48
C TYR A 328 24.04 -18.59 22.03
N ALA A 329 25.14 -18.38 21.30
CA ALA A 329 25.35 -17.19 20.50
C ALA A 329 24.11 -17.08 19.61
N PHE A 330 23.21 -16.17 20.01
CA PHE A 330 22.08 -15.74 19.22
C PHE A 330 22.68 -15.05 17.99
N ASN A 331 23.05 -15.84 17.00
CA ASN A 331 23.30 -15.36 15.66
C ASN A 331 21.95 -14.80 15.21
N ARG A 332 21.80 -13.49 15.39
CA ARG A 332 20.73 -12.67 14.83
C ARG A 332 20.87 -12.78 13.32
N MET A 333 20.26 -13.82 12.75
CA MET A 333 19.95 -13.87 11.34
C MET A 333 18.94 -12.75 11.11
N VAL A 334 19.46 -11.55 10.79
CA VAL A 334 18.64 -10.47 10.27
C VAL A 334 18.13 -10.97 8.92
N LEU A 335 16.83 -11.30 8.88
CA LEU A 335 16.15 -11.62 7.63
C LEU A 335 16.37 -10.45 6.65
N PRO A 336 16.62 -10.69 5.35
CA PRO A 336 16.94 -9.65 4.37
C PRO A 336 15.86 -8.58 4.13
N ASN A 337 14.73 -8.59 4.85
CA ASN A 337 13.53 -7.85 4.50
C ASN A 337 12.95 -6.92 5.56
N ASP A 338 13.59 -6.73 6.73
CA ASP A 338 13.10 -5.78 7.75
C ASP A 338 14.10 -4.63 7.95
N ILE A 339 14.38 -3.88 6.88
CA ILE A 339 15.13 -2.61 7.00
C ILE A 339 14.12 -1.52 7.32
N ASP A 340 14.12 -1.06 8.57
CA ASP A 340 13.38 0.12 9.00
C ASP A 340 13.78 1.32 8.13
N LEU A 341 12.85 1.78 7.30
CA LEU A 341 13.07 2.87 6.35
C LEU A 341 13.25 4.22 7.04
N LEU A 342 12.74 4.37 8.26
CA LEU A 342 12.86 5.58 9.07
C LEU A 342 14.14 5.58 9.91
N ASN A 343 14.72 4.41 10.18
CA ASN A 343 15.98 4.25 10.91
C ASN A 343 16.93 3.26 10.22
N PRO A 344 17.41 3.58 9.00
CA PRO A 344 18.34 2.73 8.29
C PRO A 344 19.70 2.64 9.02
N PRO A 345 20.38 1.47 9.00
CA PRO A 345 21.66 1.33 9.67
C PRO A 345 22.73 2.25 9.04
N ALA A 346 23.56 2.88 9.88
CA ALA A 346 24.55 3.88 9.46
C ALA A 346 25.53 3.38 8.37
N GLU A 347 25.87 2.09 8.38
CA GLU A 347 26.73 1.47 7.37
C GLU A 347 26.08 1.45 5.98
N LEU A 348 24.76 1.26 5.92
CA LEU A 348 24.00 1.29 4.67
C LEU A 348 23.84 2.73 4.15
N GLU A 349 23.58 3.68 5.04
CA GLU A 349 23.49 5.10 4.67
C GLU A 349 24.80 5.67 4.13
N LYS A 350 25.95 5.27 4.67
CA LYS A 350 27.29 5.69 4.20
C LYS A 350 27.56 5.27 2.75
N ARG A 351 27.04 4.12 2.32
CA ARG A 351 27.19 3.61 0.95
C ARG A 351 26.25 4.27 -0.05
N ARG A 352 25.19 4.95 0.41
CA ARG A 352 24.24 5.63 -0.45
C ARG A 352 24.80 6.94 -1.01
N HIS A 353 24.38 7.26 -2.23
CA HIS A 353 24.66 8.55 -2.86
C HIS A 353 24.07 9.71 -2.04
N LYS A 354 24.76 10.86 -1.97
CA LYS A 354 24.39 12.03 -1.15
C LYS A 354 22.95 12.52 -1.31
N LEU A 355 22.38 12.41 -2.52
CA LEU A 355 20.98 12.80 -2.81
C LEU A 355 19.94 11.71 -2.48
N LYS A 356 20.38 10.47 -2.26
CA LYS A 356 19.52 9.29 -2.00
C LYS A 356 19.58 8.81 -0.55
N ARG A 357 20.14 9.62 0.35
CA ARG A 357 20.10 9.38 1.80
C ARG A 357 18.71 9.73 2.34
N LEU A 358 18.38 9.22 3.54
CA LEU A 358 17.13 9.57 4.21
C LEU A 358 17.01 11.09 4.39
N VAL A 359 18.10 11.71 4.85
CA VAL A 359 18.26 13.17 4.87
C VAL A 359 19.44 13.53 3.97
N GLN A 360 19.20 14.41 3.00
CA GLN A 360 20.24 14.84 2.06
C GLN A 360 21.30 15.67 2.78
N SER A 361 22.56 15.26 2.67
CA SER A 361 23.70 15.93 3.30
C SER A 361 24.93 15.95 2.37
N PRO A 362 25.75 17.01 2.41
CA PRO A 362 26.93 17.10 1.57
C PRO A 362 28.00 16.06 1.96
N ASN A 363 28.79 15.62 0.98
CA ASN A 363 29.99 14.78 1.20
C ASN A 363 31.27 15.61 1.40
N SER A 364 31.16 16.92 1.21
CA SER A 364 32.25 17.86 1.37
C SER A 364 32.33 18.38 2.80
N PHE A 365 33.48 18.93 3.17
CA PHE A 365 33.74 19.48 4.49
C PHE A 365 34.80 20.57 4.37
N PHE A 366 34.85 21.45 5.36
CA PHE A 366 35.96 22.38 5.53
C PHE A 366 37.04 21.73 6.39
N MET A 367 38.30 22.03 6.08
CA MET A 367 39.46 21.55 6.82
C MET A 367 40.41 22.69 7.11
N ASP A 368 41.08 22.65 8.26
CA ASP A 368 42.16 23.56 8.58
C ASP A 368 43.47 22.92 8.14
N VAL A 369 44.15 23.53 7.16
CA VAL A 369 45.44 23.07 6.62
C VAL A 369 46.55 23.91 7.23
N LYS A 370 47.53 23.24 7.84
CA LYS A 370 48.74 23.86 8.39
C LYS A 370 49.83 23.85 7.34
N CYS A 371 50.35 25.04 7.01
CA CYS A 371 51.48 25.18 6.09
C CYS A 371 52.79 24.71 6.74
N GLN A 372 53.65 24.02 5.98
CA GLN A 372 54.96 23.57 6.46
C GLN A 372 55.97 24.71 6.59
N GLY A 373 55.93 25.71 5.70
CA GLY A 373 56.95 26.78 5.67
C GLY A 373 56.77 27.85 6.75
N CYS A 374 55.53 28.18 7.09
CA CYS A 374 55.23 29.30 8.00
C CYS A 374 54.28 28.95 9.15
N PHE A 375 53.87 27.69 9.28
CA PHE A 375 52.94 27.17 10.30
C PHE A 375 51.57 27.85 10.40
N ASN A 376 51.26 28.77 9.48
CA ASN A 376 49.96 29.41 9.40
C ASN A 376 48.88 28.40 9.03
N ILE A 377 47.70 28.56 9.63
CA ILE A 377 46.56 27.68 9.45
C ILE A 377 45.56 28.38 8.54
N THR A 378 45.15 27.71 7.46
CA THR A 378 44.17 28.25 6.49
C THR A 378 43.03 27.26 6.35
N THR A 379 41.78 27.75 6.43
CA THR A 379 40.61 26.92 6.19
C THR A 379 40.43 26.70 4.68
N VAL A 380 40.40 25.45 4.26
CA VAL A 380 40.31 25.01 2.86
C VAL A 380 39.09 24.10 2.68
N PHE A 381 38.42 24.20 1.54
CA PHE A 381 37.30 23.32 1.18
C PHE A 381 37.79 22.00 0.56
N SER A 382 37.19 20.86 0.95
CA SER A 382 37.68 19.54 0.53
C SER A 382 37.61 19.22 -0.96
N HIS A 383 36.78 19.93 -1.72
CA HIS A 383 36.68 19.82 -3.17
C HIS A 383 36.93 21.18 -3.83
N SER A 384 37.98 21.89 -3.40
CA SER A 384 38.34 23.19 -3.96
C SER A 384 38.52 23.10 -5.48
N GLN A 385 37.88 24.03 -6.20
CA GLN A 385 38.00 24.15 -7.65
C GLN A 385 39.19 25.02 -8.08
N THR A 386 39.73 25.79 -7.14
CA THR A 386 40.88 26.69 -7.36
C THR A 386 42.08 26.23 -6.56
N VAL A 387 43.27 26.59 -7.04
CA VAL A 387 44.52 26.42 -6.30
C VAL A 387 44.47 27.34 -5.08
N VAL A 388 44.70 26.78 -3.89
CA VAL A 388 44.70 27.55 -2.63
C VAL A 388 46.14 27.77 -2.19
N VAL A 389 46.50 29.03 -1.96
CA VAL A 389 47.84 29.45 -1.50
C VAL A 389 47.78 29.91 -0.05
N CYS A 390 48.88 29.73 0.68
CA CYS A 390 49.02 30.25 2.03
C CYS A 390 49.11 31.79 2.00
N GLY A 391 48.33 32.47 2.82
CA GLY A 391 48.35 33.93 2.89
C GLY A 391 49.66 34.55 3.39
N ASN A 392 50.52 33.78 4.09
CA ASN A 392 51.75 34.32 4.69
C ASN A 392 53.00 34.07 3.84
N CYS A 393 53.20 32.84 3.32
CA CYS A 393 54.38 32.48 2.54
C CYS A 393 54.11 32.20 1.06
N GLN A 394 52.88 32.45 0.59
CA GLN A 394 52.42 32.24 -0.80
C GLN A 394 52.60 30.83 -1.36
N THR A 395 53.00 29.86 -0.53
CA THR A 395 53.15 28.46 -0.92
C THR A 395 51.78 27.83 -1.20
N VAL A 396 51.70 27.02 -2.26
CA VAL A 396 50.48 26.28 -2.60
C VAL A 396 50.16 25.25 -1.50
N LEU A 397 48.95 25.30 -0.96
CA LEU A 397 48.43 24.39 0.06
C LEU A 397 47.68 23.21 -0.57
N CYS A 398 46.90 23.46 -1.63
CA CYS A 398 46.21 22.40 -2.37
C CYS A 398 46.00 22.73 -3.85
N GLN A 399 45.91 21.69 -4.68
CA GLN A 399 45.59 21.77 -6.09
C GLN A 399 44.21 21.14 -6.38
N PRO A 400 43.42 21.72 -7.31
CA PRO A 400 42.14 21.16 -7.70
C PRO A 400 42.31 19.84 -8.44
N THR A 401 41.37 18.92 -8.24
CA THR A 401 41.28 17.66 -8.99
C THR A 401 39.84 17.44 -9.43
N GLY A 402 39.56 16.35 -10.16
CA GLY A 402 38.18 15.95 -10.48
C GLY A 402 37.35 15.50 -9.25
N GLY A 403 37.97 15.40 -8.07
CA GLY A 403 37.32 14.96 -6.83
C GLY A 403 37.80 15.77 -5.63
N ARG A 404 38.37 15.09 -4.62
CA ARG A 404 38.94 15.77 -3.46
C ARG A 404 40.24 16.50 -3.86
N ALA A 405 40.40 17.72 -3.37
CA ALA A 405 41.61 18.51 -3.62
C ALA A 405 42.86 17.77 -3.12
N ARG A 406 43.95 17.85 -3.89
CA ARG A 406 45.23 17.24 -3.53
C ARG A 406 46.03 18.23 -2.69
N LEU A 407 46.35 17.85 -1.45
CA LEU A 407 47.22 18.66 -0.59
C LEU A 407 48.68 18.56 -1.04
N THR A 408 49.42 19.64 -0.86
CA THR A 408 50.87 19.66 -1.09
C THR A 408 51.57 18.77 -0.06
N GLU A 409 52.63 18.08 -0.47
CA GLU A 409 53.42 17.23 0.42
C GLU A 409 53.92 18.02 1.64
N GLY A 410 53.83 17.40 2.82
CA GLY A 410 54.22 18.01 4.09
C GLY A 410 53.16 18.93 4.75
N CYS A 411 52.04 19.23 4.07
CA CYS A 411 50.92 19.92 4.70
C CYS A 411 50.06 18.94 5.53
N SER A 412 49.84 19.23 6.82
CA SER A 412 48.92 18.50 7.68
C SER A 412 47.55 19.17 7.71
N PHE A 413 46.47 18.40 7.84
CA PHE A 413 45.12 18.97 7.97
C PHE A 413 44.31 18.33 9.09
N ARG A 414 43.34 19.08 9.62
CA ARG A 414 42.26 18.58 10.49
C ARG A 414 40.90 18.95 9.90
N ARG A 415 39.87 18.13 10.07
CA ARG A 415 38.51 18.49 9.66
C ARG A 415 37.96 19.53 10.64
N LYS A 416 37.24 20.52 10.12
CA LYS A 416 36.65 21.60 10.91
C LYS A 416 35.23 21.18 11.29
N GLY A 417 34.96 21.08 12.59
CA GLY A 417 33.65 20.65 13.12
C GLY A 417 33.58 19.19 13.62
N ASP A 418 34.73 18.54 13.83
CA ASP A 418 34.84 17.42 14.78
C ASP A 418 35.08 17.96 16.20
#